data_AF-A0A821LIN4-F1
#
_entry.id   AF-A0A821LIN4-F1
#
_cell.length_a   1.000
_cell.length_b   1.000
_cell.length_c   1.000
_cell.angle_alpha   90.00
_cell.angle_beta   90.00
_cell.angle_gamma   90.00
#
_symmetry.space_group_name_H-M   'P 1'
#
loop_
_entity.id
_entity.type
_entity.pdbx_description
1 polymer ?
#
loop_
_entity_poly.entity_id
_entity_poly.type
_entity_poly.pdbx_seq_one_letter_code
_entity_poly.pdbx_strand_id
1 'polypeptide(L)'
;NTHCNGFLPLWRPDVSEAQFITALARYHTNIIEGTGIRETTPTLSIDDVKFLFLQFADVQSFSEDTGSDGQESNIRLIPYQIYSILKVLITIRQIERERKAL
;
A
#
# COMPACT_ATOMS: atom_id res chain seq x y z
N ASN A 1 6.13 -19.31 -0.34
CA ASN A 1 4.92 -18.90 -1.08
C ASN A 1 4.42 -17.53 -0.60
N THR A 2 5.31 -16.55 -0.48
CA THR A 2 5.02 -15.19 0.03
C THR A 2 5.06 -14.17 -1.11
N HIS A 3 4.40 -14.47 -2.22
CA HIS A 3 4.34 -13.58 -3.39
C HIS A 3 3.55 -12.28 -3.10
N CYS A 4 2.73 -12.28 -2.04
CA CYS A 4 1.83 -11.18 -1.67
C CYS A 4 2.31 -10.33 -0.47
N ASN A 5 3.53 -10.53 0.05
CA ASN A 5 4.09 -9.62 1.08
C ASN A 5 4.53 -8.27 0.49
N GLY A 6 4.09 -7.97 -0.75
CA GLY A 6 4.39 -6.74 -1.48
C GLY A 6 3.77 -5.56 -0.76
N PHE A 7 4.44 -5.05 0.25
CA PHE A 7 4.09 -3.80 0.87
C PHE A 7 4.30 -2.66 -0.12
N LEU A 8 3.40 -1.68 -0.07
CA LEU A 8 3.52 -0.46 -0.84
C LEU A 8 4.89 0.18 -0.57
N PRO A 9 5.76 0.35 -1.59
CA PRO A 9 7.05 0.94 -1.37
C PRO A 9 6.89 2.38 -0.88
N LEU A 10 7.65 2.72 0.16
CA LEU A 10 7.64 4.06 0.76
C LEU A 10 8.86 4.80 0.24
N TRP A 11 8.63 5.97 -0.37
CA TRP A 11 9.75 6.82 -0.78
C TRP A 11 10.37 7.48 0.45
N ARG A 12 11.67 7.20 0.66
CA ARG A 12 12.47 7.82 1.71
C ARG A 12 13.56 8.70 1.11
N PRO A 13 14.05 9.73 1.82
CA PRO A 13 15.07 10.65 1.31
C PRO A 13 16.39 9.96 0.91
N ASP A 14 16.70 8.83 1.52
CA ASP A 14 17.88 7.99 1.28
C ASP A 14 17.72 7.05 0.07
N VAL A 15 16.53 6.97 -0.53
CA VAL A 15 16.24 6.11 -1.67
C VAL A 15 16.18 6.94 -2.95
N SER A 16 16.98 6.55 -3.95
CA SER A 16 16.94 7.21 -5.25
C SER A 16 15.58 7.03 -5.93
N GLU A 17 15.17 8.03 -6.70
CA GLU A 17 13.91 7.99 -7.45
C GLU A 17 13.83 6.77 -8.37
N ALA A 18 14.92 6.41 -9.05
CA ALA A 18 14.97 5.24 -9.92
C ALA A 18 14.73 3.91 -9.17
N GLN A 19 15.30 3.77 -7.96
CA GLN A 19 15.05 2.61 -7.11
C GLN A 19 13.60 2.57 -6.63
N PHE A 20 13.04 3.73 -6.27
CA PHE A 20 11.64 3.84 -5.86
C PHE A 20 10.68 3.46 -6.99
N ILE A 21 10.87 4.00 -8.20
CA ILE A 21 10.05 3.67 -9.39
C ILE A 21 10.13 2.18 -9.69
N THR A 22 11.32 1.59 -9.63
CA THR A 22 11.52 0.15 -9.86
C THR A 22 10.78 -0.69 -8.81
N ALA A 23 10.87 -0.31 -7.54
CA ALA A 23 10.15 -0.98 -6.46
C ALA A 23 8.64 -0.86 -6.62
N LEU A 24 8.15 0.31 -7.02
CA LEU A 24 6.73 0.59 -7.26
C LEU A 24 6.17 -0.23 -8.43
N ALA A 25 6.94 -0.34 -9.53
CA ALA A 25 6.57 -1.17 -10.66
C ALA A 25 6.44 -2.65 -10.26
N ARG A 26 7.41 -3.18 -9.50
CA ARG A 26 7.37 -4.56 -8.98
C ARG A 26 6.18 -4.79 -8.04
N TYR A 27 5.88 -3.82 -7.17
CA TYR A 27 4.71 -3.87 -6.30
C TYR A 27 3.43 -4.00 -7.12
N HIS A 28 3.23 -3.17 -8.13
CA HIS A 28 2.05 -3.26 -9.01
C HIS A 28 1.96 -4.62 -9.71
N THR A 29 3.06 -5.13 -10.26
CA THR A 29 3.09 -6.46 -10.88
C THR A 29 2.68 -7.56 -9.89
N ASN A 30 3.22 -7.53 -8.67
CA ASN A 30 2.89 -8.53 -7.64
C ASN A 30 1.40 -8.49 -7.26
N ILE A 31 0.81 -7.30 -7.11
CA ILE A 31 -0.62 -7.15 -6.82
C ILE A 31 -1.47 -7.69 -7.98
N ILE A 32 -1.11 -7.38 -9.22
CA ILE A 32 -1.83 -7.86 -10.41
C ILE A 32 -1.77 -9.39 -10.48
N GLU A 33 -0.59 -9.98 -10.28
CA GLU A 33 -0.40 -11.44 -10.31
C GLU A 33 -1.12 -12.13 -9.16
N GLY A 34 -1.13 -11.52 -7.97
CA GLY A 34 -1.76 -12.09 -6.77
C GLY A 34 -3.28 -11.95 -6.70
N THR A 35 -3.84 -10.90 -7.30
CA THR A 35 -5.27 -10.55 -7.15
C THR A 35 -6.04 -10.51 -8.47
N GLY A 36 -5.37 -10.44 -9.62
CA GLY A 36 -5.98 -10.18 -10.92
C GLY A 36 -6.44 -8.73 -11.13
N ILE A 37 -6.29 -7.85 -10.14
CA ILE A 37 -6.73 -6.46 -10.20
C ILE A 37 -5.65 -5.62 -10.90
N ARG A 38 -5.98 -5.08 -12.07
CA ARG A 38 -5.05 -4.28 -12.90
C ARG A 38 -4.78 -2.87 -12.39
N GLU A 39 -5.75 -2.26 -11.73
CA GLU A 39 -5.65 -0.89 -11.24
C GLU A 39 -5.99 -0.84 -9.76
N THR A 40 -4.99 -0.48 -8.95
CA THR A 40 -5.19 -0.21 -7.54
C THR A 40 -5.71 1.21 -7.39
N THR A 41 -6.98 1.33 -7.01
CA THR A 41 -7.59 2.62 -6.70
C THR A 41 -7.26 3.01 -5.25
N PRO A 42 -7.24 4.32 -4.92
CA PRO A 42 -7.12 4.76 -3.54
C PRO A 42 -8.21 4.17 -2.62
N THR A 43 -9.38 3.82 -3.17
CA THR A 43 -10.46 3.17 -2.42
C THR A 43 -10.09 1.76 -1.97
N LEU A 44 -9.45 0.96 -2.83
CA LEU A 44 -8.98 -0.39 -2.47
C LEU A 44 -7.94 -0.31 -1.35
N SER A 45 -6.99 0.61 -1.44
CA SER A 45 -5.99 0.80 -0.39
C SER A 45 -6.59 1.27 0.95
N ILE A 46 -7.69 2.03 0.93
CA ILE A 46 -8.43 2.40 2.14
C ILE A 46 -9.09 1.16 2.76
N ASP A 47 -9.69 0.31 1.94
CA ASP A 47 -10.36 -0.92 2.41
C ASP A 47 -9.34 -1.92 2.99
N ASP A 48 -8.15 -2.02 2.41
CA ASP A 48 -7.04 -2.81 2.97
C ASP A 48 -6.64 -2.33 4.37
N VAL A 49 -6.53 -1.00 4.58
CA VAL A 49 -6.22 -0.44 5.90
C VAL A 49 -7.33 -0.72 6.90
N LYS A 50 -8.60 -0.64 6.49
CA LYS A 50 -9.74 -1.02 7.36
C LYS A 50 -9.67 -2.48 7.76
N PHE A 51 -9.36 -3.36 6.80
CA PHE A 51 -9.23 -4.78 7.03
C PHE A 51 -8.11 -5.07 8.04
N LEU A 52 -6.95 -4.42 7.89
CA LEU A 52 -5.84 -4.54 8.85
C LEU A 52 -6.26 -4.10 10.26
N PHE A 53 -6.99 -2.99 10.40
CA PHE A 53 -7.52 -2.58 11.71
C PHE A 53 -8.52 -3.58 12.30
N LEU A 54 -9.38 -4.17 11.47
CA LEU A 54 -10.35 -5.17 11.92
C LEU A 54 -9.66 -6.45 12.40
N GLN A 55 -8.66 -6.94 11.65
CA GLN A 55 -7.85 -8.10 12.04
C GLN A 55 -7.11 -7.85 13.35
N PHE A 56 -6.56 -6.64 13.55
CA PHE A 56 -5.94 -6.28 14.83
C PHE A 56 -6.94 -6.28 15.99
N ALA A 57 -8.12 -5.68 15.79
CA ALA A 57 -9.13 -5.57 16.84
C ALA A 57 -9.68 -6.93 17.27
N ASP A 58 -9.74 -7.91 16.35
CA ASP A 58 -10.20 -9.28 16.62
C ASP A 58 -9.09 -10.21 17.17
N VAL A 59 -7.91 -9.66 17.50
CA VAL A 59 -6.73 -10.38 18.04
C VAL A 59 -6.26 -11.52 17.12
N GLN A 60 -6.64 -11.48 15.84
CA GLN A 60 -6.15 -12.47 14.88
C GLN A 60 -4.70 -12.16 14.54
N SER A 61 -3.86 -13.20 14.54
CA SER A 61 -2.47 -13.00 14.17
C SER A 61 -2.38 -12.74 12.68
N PHE A 62 -1.83 -11.59 12.29
CA PHE A 62 -1.46 -11.31 10.90
C PHE A 62 -0.48 -12.36 10.32
N SER A 63 0.15 -13.16 11.19
CA SER A 63 1.04 -14.26 10.79
C SER A 63 0.31 -15.50 10.29
N GLU A 64 -0.97 -15.71 10.63
CA GLU A 64 -1.72 -16.91 10.17
C GLU A 64 -1.90 -16.90 8.65
N ASP A 65 -2.06 -15.73 8.04
CA ASP A 65 -2.23 -15.59 6.59
C ASP A 65 -0.91 -15.33 5.84
N THR A 66 0.11 -14.76 6.49
CA THR A 66 1.32 -14.25 5.80
C THR A 66 2.63 -14.95 6.15
N GLY A 67 2.63 -15.84 7.16
CA GLY A 67 3.81 -16.62 7.56
C GLY A 67 5.01 -15.78 8.00
N SER A 68 4.81 -14.51 8.39
CA SER A 68 5.89 -13.61 8.82
C SER A 68 5.74 -13.14 10.28
N ASP A 69 6.87 -12.77 10.87
CA ASP A 69 7.11 -12.48 12.29
C ASP A 69 6.03 -11.61 12.95
N GLY A 70 5.46 -12.09 14.06
CA GLY A 70 4.82 -11.28 15.11
C GLY A 70 3.45 -10.66 14.79
N GLN A 71 2.51 -10.86 15.72
CA GLN A 71 1.16 -10.27 15.75
C GLN A 71 1.13 -8.73 15.58
N GLU A 72 2.25 -8.03 15.81
CA GLU A 72 2.33 -6.57 15.76
C GLU A 72 2.92 -5.99 14.47
N SER A 73 3.53 -6.82 13.62
CA SER A 73 4.44 -6.31 12.56
C SER A 73 3.73 -5.49 11.49
N ASN A 74 2.48 -5.85 11.14
CA ASN A 74 1.70 -5.12 10.13
C ASN A 74 1.09 -3.82 10.67
N ILE A 75 0.79 -3.71 11.96
CA ILE A 75 0.20 -2.51 12.57
C ILE A 75 1.15 -1.32 12.49
N ARG A 76 2.45 -1.57 12.66
CA ARG A 76 3.48 -0.53 12.57
C ARG A 76 3.58 0.07 11.17
N LEU A 77 3.06 -0.64 10.15
CA LEU A 77 3.04 -0.18 8.78
C LEU A 77 1.81 0.68 8.43
N ILE A 78 0.71 0.54 9.19
CA ILE A 78 -0.55 1.25 8.94
C ILE A 78 -0.36 2.78 8.82
N PRO A 79 0.38 3.47 9.70
CA PRO A 79 0.59 4.93 9.57
C PRO A 79 1.22 5.31 8.24
N TYR A 80 2.13 4.48 7.72
CA TYR A 80 2.80 4.72 6.45
C TYR A 80 1.89 4.45 5.25
N GLN A 81 1.04 3.42 5.34
CA GLN A 81 0.01 3.15 4.32
C GLN A 81 -0.98 4.32 4.23
N ILE A 82 -1.46 4.82 5.36
CA ILE A 82 -2.34 6.02 5.41
C ILE A 82 -1.65 7.22 4.78
N TYR A 83 -0.40 7.50 5.13
CA TYR A 83 0.36 8.61 4.56
C TYR A 83 0.47 8.50 3.03
N SER A 84 0.77 7.31 2.52
CA SER A 84 0.90 7.09 1.08
C SER A 84 -0.44 7.27 0.34
N ILE A 85 -1.54 6.74 0.90
CA ILE A 85 -2.90 6.93 0.37
C ILE A 85 -3.23 8.43 0.30
N LEU A 86 -2.97 9.17 1.38
CA LEU A 86 -3.21 10.61 1.43
C LEU A 86 -2.40 11.36 0.38
N LYS A 87 -1.12 11.01 0.20
CA LYS A 87 -0.29 11.60 -0.86
C LYS A 87 -0.89 11.38 -2.25
N VAL A 88 -1.31 10.16 -2.57
CA VAL A 88 -1.94 9.84 -3.86
C VAL A 88 -3.23 10.65 -4.06
N LEU A 89 -4.09 10.72 -3.05
CA LEU A 89 -5.34 11.50 -3.10
C LEU A 89 -5.09 13.00 -3.32
N ILE A 90 -4.08 13.57 -2.66
CA ILE A 90 -3.70 14.97 -2.84
C ILE A 90 -3.20 15.20 -4.27
N THR A 91 -2.34 14.32 -4.78
CA THR A 91 -1.83 14.40 -6.16
C THR A 91 -2.95 14.33 -7.19
N ILE A 92 -3.90 13.41 -7.05
CA ILE A 92 -5.07 13.31 -7.94
C ILE A 92 -5.87 14.61 -7.93
N ARG A 93 -6.20 15.14 -6.74
CA ARG A 93 -6.92 16.41 -6.60
C ARG A 93 -6.18 17.59 -7.22
N GLN A 94 -4.85 17.61 -7.12
CA GLN A 94 -4.03 18.65 -7.72
C GLN A 94 -4.07 18.58 -9.26
N ILE A 95 -3.92 17.39 -9.83
CA ILE A 95 -4.04 17.16 -11.28
C ILE A 95 -5.43 17.58 -11.78
N GLU A 96 -6.50 17.24 -11.05
CA GLU A 96 -7.86 17.64 -11.40
C GLU A 96 -8.06 19.16 -11.39
N ARG A 97 -7.44 19.86 -10.43
CA ARG A 97 -7.49 21.34 -10.37
C ARG A 97 -6.76 21.96 -11.54
N GLU A 98 -5.57 21.46 -11.86
CA GLU A 98 -4.78 21.93 -13.01
C GLU A 98 -5.53 21.71 -14.32
N ARG A 99 -6.18 20.55 -14.49
CA ARG A 99 -7.04 20.27 -15.66
C ARG A 99 -8.24 21.20 -15.80
N LYS A 100 -8.81 21.67 -14.68
CA LYS A 100 -9.94 22.62 -14.70
C LYS A 100 -9.50 24.07 -14.91
N ALA A 101 -8.23 24.38 -14.70
CA ALA A 101 -7.65 25.71 -14.89
C ALA A 101 -7.13 25.95 -16.32
N LEU A 102 -7.06 24.89 -17.14
CA LEU A 102 -6.78 24.89 -18.57
C LEU A 102 -8.09 24.98 -19.37
#